data_AF-A0A2N5VK73-F1
#
_entry.id   AF-A0A2N5VK73-F1
#
_cell.length_a   1.000
_cell.length_b   1.000
_cell.length_c   1.000
_cell.angle_alpha   90.00
_cell.angle_beta   90.00
_cell.angle_gamma   90.00
#
_symmetry.space_group_name_H-M   'P 1'
#
loop_
_entity.id
_entity.type
_entity.pdbx_description
1 polymer ?
#
loop_
_entity_poly.entity_id
_entity_poly.type
_entity_poly.pdbx_seq_one_letter_code
_entity_poly.pdbx_strand_id
1 'polypeptide(L)'
;MLTEYTQLIKAWVIIQKDFQTAEHDKQDDMTTRLARRGMDSTIFFLLKNAVDDHRVIHLFPLVMALGTTRPLKQLAKGIFFLVEATRAEYNARKQLLALDRLHKRQALMSRKMLEEVRYKQLFLEQEKQHRALVEDIEAKIEELDGEIFDAKEEGRTHQRYMRKISELQFAPALVASTSSSWLKRASCTC
;
A
#
# COMPACT_ATOMS: atom_id res chain seq x y z
N MET A 1 9.28 -45.03 -5.75
CA MET A 1 8.64 -44.57 -4.50
C MET A 1 9.32 -45.17 -3.25
N LEU A 2 8.97 -46.39 -2.82
CA LEU A 2 9.44 -46.96 -1.53
C LEU A 2 10.97 -47.18 -1.45
N THR A 3 11.59 -47.53 -2.57
CA THR A 3 13.05 -47.71 -2.72
C THR A 3 13.84 -46.39 -2.66
N GLU A 4 13.32 -45.31 -3.24
CA GLU A 4 13.93 -43.98 -3.17
C GLU A 4 13.85 -43.43 -1.74
N TYR A 5 12.72 -43.64 -1.07
CA TYR A 5 12.53 -43.22 0.33
C TYR A 5 13.49 -43.95 1.29
N THR A 6 13.72 -45.25 1.08
CA THR A 6 14.73 -46.01 1.86
C THR A 6 16.18 -45.64 1.53
N GLN A 7 16.47 -45.19 0.30
CA GLN A 7 17.77 -44.59 -0.04
C GLN A 7 17.97 -43.24 0.65
N LEU A 8 16.94 -42.38 0.68
CA LEU A 8 16.96 -41.12 1.41
C LEU A 8 17.19 -41.32 2.92
N ILE A 9 16.49 -42.27 3.56
CA ILE A 9 16.72 -42.60 4.97
C ILE A 9 18.16 -43.08 5.21
N LYS A 10 18.71 -43.94 4.35
CA LYS A 10 20.12 -44.37 4.47
C LYS A 10 21.10 -43.22 4.34
N ALA A 11 20.89 -42.30 3.39
CA ALA A 11 21.70 -41.10 3.25
C ALA A 11 21.59 -40.20 4.50
N TRP A 12 20.38 -40.02 5.03
CA TRP A 12 20.14 -39.20 6.22
C TRP A 12 20.80 -39.79 7.48
N VAL A 13 20.77 -41.12 7.66
CA VAL A 13 21.45 -41.82 8.76
C VAL A 13 22.98 -41.72 8.66
N ILE A 14 23.54 -41.73 7.44
CA ILE A 14 24.98 -41.49 7.22
C ILE A 14 25.32 -40.04 7.61
N ILE A 15 24.57 -39.06 7.08
CA ILE A 15 24.74 -37.64 7.41
C ILE A 15 24.60 -37.39 8.92
N GLN A 16 23.66 -38.03 9.60
CA GLN A 16 23.46 -37.93 11.04
C GLN A 16 24.65 -38.52 11.83
N LYS A 17 25.23 -39.66 11.40
CA LYS A 17 26.45 -40.20 11.99
C LYS A 17 27.65 -39.28 11.80
N ASP A 18 27.81 -38.72 10.59
CA ASP A 18 28.87 -37.75 10.30
C ASP A 18 28.69 -36.47 11.16
N PHE A 19 27.44 -36.04 11.38
CA PHE A 19 27.12 -34.90 12.25
C PHE A 19 27.38 -35.17 13.73
N GLN A 20 27.03 -36.34 14.25
CA GLN A 20 27.33 -36.75 15.64
C GLN A 20 28.85 -36.88 15.87
N THR A 21 29.58 -37.36 14.86
CA THR A 21 31.05 -37.40 14.87
C THR A 21 31.63 -35.98 14.87
N ALA A 22 31.05 -35.07 14.09
CA ALA A 22 31.42 -33.65 14.08
C ALA A 22 31.04 -32.89 15.37
N GLU A 23 30.08 -33.41 16.14
CA GLU A 23 29.71 -32.84 17.44
C GLU A 23 30.66 -33.28 18.56
N HIS A 24 31.12 -34.55 18.56
CA HIS A 24 32.25 -34.97 19.42
C HIS A 24 33.53 -34.18 19.13
N ASP A 25 33.78 -33.83 17.85
CA ASP A 25 34.87 -32.93 17.43
C ASP A 25 34.73 -31.47 17.95
N LYS A 26 33.62 -31.08 18.60
CA LYS A 26 33.54 -29.78 19.29
C LYS A 26 34.06 -29.82 20.73
N GLN A 27 34.12 -31.01 21.34
CA GLN A 27 34.57 -31.20 22.72
C GLN A 27 36.10 -31.31 22.82
N ASP A 28 36.75 -31.86 21.79
CA ASP A 28 38.20 -32.09 21.76
C ASP A 28 38.99 -30.81 21.38
N ASP A 29 40.16 -30.64 22.01
CA ASP A 29 41.12 -29.61 21.62
C ASP A 29 41.59 -29.78 20.15
N MET A 30 41.93 -28.65 19.52
CA MET A 30 42.34 -28.56 18.12
C MET A 30 43.49 -29.51 17.81
N THR A 31 44.46 -29.64 18.72
CA THR A 31 45.64 -30.50 18.55
C THR A 31 45.25 -31.97 18.42
N THR A 32 44.30 -32.43 19.24
CA THR A 32 43.79 -33.81 19.24
C THR A 32 42.99 -34.12 17.97
N ARG A 33 42.21 -33.15 17.48
CA ARG A 33 41.42 -33.27 16.24
C ARG A 33 42.30 -33.37 14.99
N LEU A 34 43.36 -32.56 14.93
CA LEU A 34 44.36 -32.59 13.86
C LEU A 34 45.09 -33.93 13.81
N ALA A 35 45.54 -34.42 14.96
CA ALA A 35 46.19 -35.72 15.10
C ALA A 35 45.31 -36.89 14.61
N ARG A 36 44.03 -36.94 15.01
CA ARG A 36 43.09 -38.00 14.56
C ARG A 36 42.85 -38.00 13.05
N ARG A 37 42.89 -36.83 12.41
CA ARG A 37 42.61 -36.67 10.96
C ARG A 37 43.87 -36.71 10.09
N GLY A 38 45.07 -36.81 10.68
CA GLY A 38 46.34 -36.74 9.98
C GLY A 38 46.52 -35.43 9.19
N MET A 39 45.94 -34.34 9.70
CA MET A 39 45.89 -33.04 9.03
C MET A 39 46.87 -32.09 9.70
N ASP A 40 47.72 -31.45 8.89
CA ASP A 40 48.63 -30.41 9.38
C ASP A 40 47.85 -29.18 9.88
N SER A 41 48.34 -28.56 10.95
CA SER A 41 47.70 -27.39 11.57
C SER A 41 47.63 -26.20 10.61
N THR A 42 48.68 -25.97 9.81
CA THR A 42 48.75 -24.91 8.80
C THR A 42 47.70 -25.11 7.71
N ILE A 43 47.53 -26.35 7.24
CA ILE A 43 46.49 -26.71 6.25
C ILE A 43 45.09 -26.46 6.82
N PHE A 44 44.85 -26.82 8.08
CA PHE A 44 43.58 -26.57 8.76
C PHE A 44 43.29 -25.07 8.91
N PHE A 45 44.25 -24.27 9.37
CA PHE A 45 44.06 -22.82 9.51
C PHE A 45 43.88 -22.13 8.15
N LEU A 46 44.58 -22.55 7.10
CA LEU A 46 44.37 -22.02 5.74
C LEU A 46 42.94 -22.29 5.24
N LEU A 47 42.40 -23.49 5.47
CA LEU A 47 41.03 -23.84 5.12
C LEU A 47 40.02 -23.08 5.99
N LYS A 48 40.21 -23.08 7.31
CA LYS A 48 39.33 -22.40 8.27
C LYS A 48 39.25 -20.91 7.98
N ASN A 49 40.38 -20.22 7.84
CA ASN A 49 40.39 -18.78 7.58
C ASN A 49 39.75 -18.45 6.23
N ALA A 50 39.90 -19.30 5.20
CA ALA A 50 39.21 -19.10 3.93
C ALA A 50 37.67 -19.26 4.05
N VAL A 51 37.20 -20.19 4.90
CA VAL A 51 35.78 -20.35 5.26
C VAL A 51 35.28 -19.11 6.02
N ASP A 52 35.97 -18.75 7.10
CA ASP A 52 35.59 -17.68 8.03
C ASP A 52 35.61 -16.30 7.35
N ASP A 53 36.60 -16.01 6.49
CA ASP A 53 36.70 -14.76 5.71
C ASP A 53 35.80 -14.74 4.45
N HIS A 54 35.07 -15.83 4.16
CA HIS A 54 34.19 -15.99 2.99
C HIS A 54 34.93 -15.86 1.64
N ARG A 55 36.23 -16.16 1.62
CA ARG A 55 37.08 -16.00 0.43
C ARG A 55 37.04 -17.27 -0.42
N VAL A 56 37.34 -17.11 -1.72
CA VAL A 56 37.64 -18.26 -2.57
C VAL A 56 38.84 -18.99 -1.97
N ILE A 57 38.70 -20.30 -1.70
CA ILE A 57 39.80 -21.12 -1.20
C ILE A 57 40.90 -21.14 -2.26
N HIS A 58 41.97 -20.37 -2.01
CA HIS A 58 43.13 -20.35 -2.87
C HIS A 58 43.87 -21.68 -2.72
N LEU A 59 43.77 -22.53 -3.76
CA LEU A 59 44.45 -23.83 -3.81
C LEU A 59 45.98 -23.71 -3.72
N PHE A 60 46.57 -22.59 -4.15
CA PHE A 60 48.01 -22.40 -4.21
C PHE A 60 48.69 -22.43 -2.82
N PRO A 61 48.27 -21.66 -1.80
CA PRO A 61 48.72 -21.83 -0.41
C PRO A 61 48.58 -23.26 0.13
N LEU A 62 47.50 -23.97 -0.20
CA LEU A 62 47.27 -25.35 0.25
C LEU A 62 48.22 -26.35 -0.40
N VAL A 63 48.49 -26.20 -1.71
CA VAL A 63 49.49 -27.00 -2.43
C VAL A 63 50.90 -26.71 -1.91
N MET A 64 51.22 -25.45 -1.62
CA MET A 64 52.51 -25.09 -0.99
C MET A 64 52.68 -25.72 0.40
N ALA A 65 51.64 -25.71 1.24
CA ALA A 65 51.66 -26.33 2.57
C ALA A 65 51.73 -27.87 2.52
N LEU A 66 51.23 -28.51 1.45
CA LEU A 66 51.33 -29.96 1.21
C LEU A 66 52.71 -30.40 0.69
N GLY A 67 53.50 -29.47 0.16
CA GLY A 67 54.81 -29.75 -0.44
C GLY A 67 54.75 -30.70 -1.65
N THR A 68 55.78 -31.53 -1.82
CA THR A 68 55.84 -32.56 -2.87
C THR A 68 55.17 -33.88 -2.47
N THR A 69 54.75 -34.02 -1.21
CA THR A 69 54.11 -35.21 -0.67
C THR A 69 52.67 -35.36 -1.15
N ARG A 70 52.36 -36.51 -1.77
CA ARG A 70 51.01 -36.85 -2.19
C ARG A 70 50.11 -36.93 -0.94
N PRO A 71 49.03 -36.13 -0.82
CA PRO A 71 48.21 -36.12 0.38
C PRO A 71 47.62 -37.50 0.67
N LEU A 72 47.63 -37.90 1.93
CA LEU A 72 46.95 -39.10 2.41
C LEU A 72 45.49 -39.10 1.94
N LYS A 73 44.97 -40.27 1.57
CA LYS A 73 43.61 -40.42 0.99
C LYS A 73 42.50 -39.83 1.87
N GLN A 74 42.72 -39.78 3.19
CA GLN A 74 41.84 -39.13 4.16
C GLN A 74 41.94 -37.60 4.11
N LEU A 75 43.16 -37.05 4.05
CA LEU A 75 43.40 -35.61 3.94
C LEU A 75 42.80 -35.03 2.64
N ALA A 76 42.99 -35.71 1.51
CA ALA A 76 42.39 -35.30 0.23
C ALA A 76 40.85 -35.28 0.29
N LYS A 77 40.22 -36.25 0.96
CA LYS A 77 38.76 -36.26 1.21
C LYS A 77 38.33 -35.10 2.12
N GLY A 78 39.09 -34.80 3.17
CA GLY A 78 38.80 -33.69 4.08
C GLY A 78 38.85 -32.33 3.38
N ILE A 79 39.88 -32.10 2.54
CA ILE A 79 40.00 -30.89 1.72
C ILE A 79 38.82 -30.77 0.75
N PHE A 80 38.49 -31.86 0.02
CA PHE A 80 37.36 -31.87 -0.91
C PHE A 80 36.02 -31.55 -0.22
N PHE A 81 35.77 -32.14 0.96
CA PHE A 81 34.55 -31.89 1.72
C PHE A 81 34.44 -30.43 2.19
N LEU A 82 35.54 -29.82 2.66
CA LEU A 82 35.58 -28.41 3.04
C LEU A 82 35.31 -27.46 1.86
N VAL A 83 35.86 -27.77 0.68
CA VAL A 83 35.60 -26.99 -0.55
C VAL A 83 34.14 -27.09 -0.99
N GLU A 84 33.56 -28.29 -1.02
CA GLU A 84 32.15 -28.43 -1.42
C GLU A 84 31.18 -27.87 -0.35
N ALA A 85 31.51 -27.95 0.95
CA ALA A 85 30.72 -27.31 2.01
C ALA A 85 30.69 -25.78 1.87
N THR A 86 31.85 -25.13 1.71
CA THR A 86 31.91 -23.67 1.47
C THR A 86 31.19 -23.25 0.20
N ARG A 87 31.30 -24.04 -0.87
CA ARG A 87 30.56 -23.81 -2.12
C ARG A 87 29.05 -23.90 -1.93
N ALA A 88 28.57 -24.88 -1.19
CA ALA A 88 27.15 -25.04 -0.89
C ALA A 88 26.62 -23.86 -0.05
N GLU A 89 27.37 -23.45 0.98
CA GLU A 89 27.03 -22.32 1.83
C GLU A 89 27.00 -20.99 1.06
N TYR A 90 28.00 -20.72 0.22
CA TYR A 90 28.01 -19.53 -0.64
C TYR A 90 26.79 -19.48 -1.58
N ASN A 91 26.43 -20.62 -2.19
CA ASN A 91 25.24 -20.71 -3.03
C ASN A 91 23.94 -20.49 -2.24
N ALA A 92 23.81 -21.07 -1.05
CA ALA A 92 22.65 -20.87 -0.19
C ALA A 92 22.49 -19.39 0.23
N ARG A 93 23.58 -18.73 0.62
CA ARG A 93 23.59 -17.29 0.95
C ARG A 93 23.20 -16.43 -0.26
N LYS A 94 23.67 -16.77 -1.47
CA LYS A 94 23.28 -16.10 -2.73
C LYS A 94 21.79 -16.26 -3.03
N GLN A 95 21.20 -17.44 -2.77
CA GLN A 95 19.77 -17.69 -2.91
C GLN A 95 18.95 -16.89 -1.88
N LEU A 96 19.37 -16.86 -0.61
CA LEU A 96 18.72 -16.06 0.44
C LEU A 96 18.70 -14.56 0.10
N LEU A 97 19.83 -14.01 -0.40
CA LEU A 97 19.89 -12.62 -0.85
C LEU A 97 18.99 -12.35 -2.06
N ALA A 98 18.77 -13.32 -2.95
CA ALA A 98 17.83 -13.20 -4.05
C ALA A 98 16.36 -13.21 -3.56
N LEU A 99 16.03 -14.07 -2.60
CA LEU A 99 14.70 -14.13 -1.97
C LEU A 99 14.38 -12.87 -1.18
N ASP A 100 15.32 -12.35 -0.38
CA ASP A 100 15.15 -11.08 0.34
C ASP A 100 14.87 -9.91 -0.60
N ARG A 101 15.58 -9.82 -1.74
CA ARG A 101 15.31 -8.81 -2.79
C ARG A 101 13.92 -8.99 -3.40
N LEU A 102 13.46 -10.22 -3.63
CA LEU A 102 12.12 -10.51 -4.14
C LEU A 102 11.03 -10.12 -3.13
N HIS A 103 11.19 -10.46 -1.85
CA HIS A 103 10.27 -10.08 -0.78
C HIS A 103 10.19 -8.54 -0.62
N LYS A 104 11.34 -7.85 -0.63
CA LYS A 104 11.39 -6.38 -0.61
C LYS A 104 10.67 -5.75 -1.81
N ARG A 105 10.88 -6.29 -3.02
CA ARG A 105 10.16 -5.86 -4.22
C ARG A 105 8.65 -6.09 -4.10
N GLN A 106 8.23 -7.26 -3.60
CA GLN A 106 6.82 -7.57 -3.40
C GLN A 106 6.17 -6.62 -2.40
N ALA A 107 6.80 -6.39 -1.24
CA ALA A 107 6.30 -5.46 -0.22
C ALA A 107 6.12 -4.03 -0.76
N LEU A 108 7.06 -3.54 -1.59
CA LEU A 108 6.94 -2.24 -2.25
C LEU A 108 5.78 -2.20 -3.27
N MET A 109 5.60 -3.26 -4.06
CA MET A 109 4.49 -3.35 -5.02
C MET A 109 3.14 -3.41 -4.31
N SER A 110 3.01 -4.20 -3.24
CA SER A 110 1.79 -4.26 -2.41
C SER A 110 1.47 -2.91 -1.76
N ARG A 111 2.48 -2.21 -1.23
CA ARG A 111 2.29 -0.86 -0.67
C ARG A 111 1.85 0.13 -1.75
N LYS A 112 2.45 0.09 -2.94
CA LYS A 112 2.04 0.94 -4.07
C LYS A 112 0.57 0.72 -4.44
N MET A 113 0.15 -0.53 -4.63
CA MET A 113 -1.24 -0.85 -4.97
C MET A 113 -2.23 -0.38 -3.88
N LEU A 114 -1.87 -0.50 -2.60
CA LEU A 114 -2.72 -0.03 -1.50
C LEU A 114 -2.91 1.49 -1.54
N GLU A 115 -1.86 2.27 -1.77
CA GLU A 115 -1.98 3.73 -1.89
C GLU A 115 -2.73 4.16 -3.16
N GLU A 116 -2.58 3.44 -4.28
CA GLU A 116 -3.38 3.68 -5.50
C GLU A 116 -4.89 3.45 -5.27
N VAL A 117 -5.26 2.43 -4.47
CA VAL A 117 -6.66 2.18 -4.08
C VAL A 117 -7.17 3.28 -3.15
N ARG A 118 -6.41 3.65 -2.12
CA ARG A 118 -6.76 4.75 -1.19
C ARG A 118 -6.96 6.08 -1.91
N TYR A 119 -6.06 6.43 -2.83
CA TYR A 119 -6.15 7.65 -3.63
C TYR A 119 -7.45 7.66 -4.45
N LYS A 120 -7.81 6.54 -5.11
CA LYS A 120 -9.06 6.44 -5.88
C LYS A 120 -10.30 6.58 -5.00
N GLN A 121 -10.30 6.00 -3.79
CA GLN A 121 -11.40 6.12 -2.84
C GLN A 121 -11.58 7.58 -2.40
N LEU A 122 -10.51 8.22 -1.93
CA LEU A 122 -10.52 9.63 -1.51
C LEU A 122 -10.95 10.57 -2.66
N PHE A 123 -10.49 10.31 -3.88
CA PHE A 123 -10.89 11.08 -5.06
C PHE A 123 -12.39 10.99 -5.34
N LEU A 124 -12.96 9.78 -5.32
CA LEU A 124 -14.40 9.56 -5.53
C LEU A 124 -15.26 10.16 -4.41
N GLU A 125 -14.78 10.10 -3.16
CA GLU A 125 -15.45 10.75 -2.02
C GLU A 125 -15.45 12.27 -2.17
N GLN A 126 -14.32 12.88 -2.55
CA GLN A 126 -14.25 14.32 -2.82
C GLN A 126 -15.08 14.73 -4.04
N GLU A 127 -15.08 13.95 -5.12
CA GLU A 127 -15.91 14.23 -6.30
C GLU A 127 -17.40 14.23 -5.93
N LYS A 128 -17.84 13.26 -5.11
CA LYS A 128 -19.22 13.20 -4.61
C LYS A 128 -19.57 14.39 -3.71
N GLN A 129 -18.68 14.76 -2.79
CA GLN A 129 -18.87 15.93 -1.91
C GLN A 129 -18.94 17.22 -2.73
N HIS A 130 -18.06 17.40 -3.71
CA HIS A 130 -18.03 18.56 -4.57
C HIS A 130 -19.31 18.67 -5.40
N ARG A 131 -19.78 17.57 -5.99
CA ARG A 131 -21.03 17.54 -6.76
C ARG A 131 -22.24 17.92 -5.90
N ALA A 132 -22.39 17.32 -4.72
CA ALA A 132 -23.50 17.65 -3.81
C ALA A 132 -23.46 19.12 -3.34
N LEU A 133 -22.27 19.71 -3.19
CA LEU A 133 -22.11 21.12 -2.84
C LEU A 133 -22.43 22.05 -4.03
N VAL A 134 -22.13 21.65 -5.27
CA VAL A 134 -22.56 22.39 -6.47
C VAL A 134 -24.08 22.35 -6.61
N GLU A 135 -24.70 21.17 -6.47
CA GLU A 135 -26.15 20.98 -6.51
C GLU A 135 -26.88 21.82 -5.42
N ASP A 136 -26.33 21.91 -4.20
CA ASP A 136 -26.83 22.78 -3.11
C ASP A 136 -26.68 24.29 -3.40
N ILE A 137 -25.59 24.70 -4.07
CA ILE A 137 -25.40 26.09 -4.50
C ILE A 137 -26.37 26.46 -5.63
N GLU A 138 -26.54 25.58 -6.61
CA GLU A 138 -27.47 25.79 -7.73
C GLU A 138 -28.91 25.93 -7.23
N ALA A 139 -29.36 25.05 -6.32
CA ALA A 139 -30.68 25.14 -5.71
C ALA A 139 -30.90 26.46 -4.94
N LYS A 140 -29.88 26.97 -4.24
CA LYS A 140 -29.94 28.26 -3.52
C LYS A 140 -29.96 29.46 -4.46
N ILE A 141 -29.32 29.37 -5.62
CA ILE A 141 -29.39 30.41 -6.65
C ILE A 141 -30.81 30.45 -7.22
N GLU A 142 -31.42 29.30 -7.53
CA GLU A 142 -32.81 29.22 -8.00
C GLU A 142 -33.81 29.75 -6.96
N GLU A 143 -33.62 29.43 -5.68
CA GLU A 143 -34.42 29.95 -4.56
C GLU A 143 -34.34 31.48 -4.48
N LEU A 144 -33.12 32.05 -4.48
CA LEU A 144 -32.89 33.49 -4.45
C LEU A 144 -33.45 34.22 -5.69
N ASP A 145 -33.34 33.64 -6.88
CA ASP A 145 -33.93 34.21 -8.10
C ASP A 145 -35.47 34.22 -8.03
N GLY A 146 -36.07 33.20 -7.38
CA GLY A 146 -37.49 33.16 -7.03
C GLY A 146 -37.90 34.29 -6.07
N GLU A 147 -37.22 34.43 -4.93
CA GLU A 147 -37.45 35.52 -3.97
C GLU A 147 -37.33 36.90 -4.62
N ILE A 148 -36.32 37.09 -5.47
CA ILE A 148 -36.08 38.33 -6.22
C ILE A 148 -37.20 38.60 -7.24
N PHE A 149 -37.81 37.56 -7.83
CA PHE A 149 -38.95 37.70 -8.72
C PHE A 149 -40.21 38.13 -7.94
N ASP A 150 -40.52 37.43 -6.84
CA ASP A 150 -41.70 37.72 -6.02
C ASP A 150 -41.64 39.13 -5.41
N ALA A 151 -40.48 39.55 -4.88
CA ALA A 151 -40.29 40.91 -4.38
C ALA A 151 -40.49 41.99 -5.45
N LYS A 152 -40.15 41.71 -6.72
CA LYS A 152 -40.44 42.63 -7.85
C LYS A 152 -41.93 42.65 -8.18
N GLU A 153 -42.62 41.52 -8.09
CA GLU A 153 -44.06 41.42 -8.33
C GLU A 153 -44.85 42.16 -7.23
N GLU A 154 -44.47 42.00 -5.96
CA GLU A 154 -44.98 42.78 -4.84
C GLU A 154 -44.74 44.28 -5.04
N GLY A 155 -43.53 44.69 -5.41
CA GLY A 155 -43.21 46.09 -5.71
C GLY A 155 -44.09 46.69 -6.83
N ARG A 156 -44.38 45.92 -7.89
CA ARG A 156 -45.29 46.33 -8.97
C ARG A 156 -46.73 46.45 -8.49
N THR A 157 -47.23 45.50 -7.68
CA THR A 157 -48.60 45.57 -7.15
C THR A 157 -48.76 46.75 -6.20
N HIS A 158 -47.78 47.00 -5.32
CA HIS A 158 -47.74 48.16 -4.44
C HIS A 158 -47.76 49.48 -5.23
N GLN A 159 -46.94 49.63 -6.27
CA GLN A 159 -47.00 50.81 -7.16
C GLN A 159 -48.38 50.98 -7.83
N ARG A 160 -49.03 49.89 -8.24
CA ARG A 160 -50.38 49.93 -8.83
C ARG A 160 -51.43 50.38 -7.81
N TYR A 161 -51.35 49.91 -6.57
CA TYR A 161 -52.21 50.37 -5.48
C TYR A 161 -52.00 51.86 -5.17
N MET A 162 -50.75 52.30 -5.02
CA MET A 162 -50.42 53.70 -4.75
C MET A 162 -50.93 54.64 -5.85
N ARG A 163 -50.76 54.26 -7.13
CA ARG A 163 -51.31 55.03 -8.26
C ARG A 163 -52.83 55.15 -8.18
N LYS A 164 -53.54 54.03 -7.91
CA LYS A 164 -55.00 54.00 -7.78
C LYS A 164 -55.50 54.86 -6.60
N ILE A 165 -54.76 54.87 -5.48
CA ILE A 165 -55.06 55.75 -4.33
C ILE A 165 -54.90 57.22 -4.72
N SER A 166 -53.82 57.57 -5.43
CA SER A 166 -53.63 58.94 -5.93
C SER A 166 -54.75 59.36 -6.89
N GLU A 167 -55.13 58.51 -7.85
CA GLU A 167 -56.24 58.76 -8.78
C GLU A 167 -57.58 59.00 -8.04
N LEU A 168 -57.84 58.28 -6.94
CA LEU A 168 -59.03 58.48 -6.11
C LEU A 168 -58.97 59.75 -5.24
N GLN A 169 -57.78 60.17 -4.80
CA GLN A 169 -57.59 61.41 -4.04
C GLN A 169 -57.69 62.67 -4.91
N PHE A 170 -57.37 62.58 -6.20
CA PHE A 170 -57.48 63.67 -7.17
C PHE A 170 -58.75 63.57 -8.05
N ALA A 171 -59.66 62.63 -7.77
CA ALA A 171 -60.96 62.58 -8.42
C ALA A 171 -61.80 63.82 -8.02
N PRO A 172 -62.27 64.64 -8.98
CA PRO A 172 -63.05 65.83 -8.64
C PRO A 172 -64.38 65.42 -8.02
N ALA A 173 -64.70 65.99 -6.86
CA ALA A 173 -65.99 65.82 -6.22
C ALA A 173 -67.10 66.46 -7.06
N LEU A 174 -67.67 65.68 -7.98
CA LEU A 174 -68.92 66.02 -8.66
C LEU A 174 -70.06 65.96 -7.65
N VAL A 175 -70.28 67.12 -7.02
CA VAL A 175 -71.35 67.38 -6.05
C VAL A 175 -72.69 66.91 -6.62
N ALA A 176 -73.41 66.11 -5.84
CA ALA A 176 -74.76 65.69 -6.16
C ALA A 176 -75.69 66.92 -6.18
N SER A 177 -76.23 67.23 -7.37
CA SER A 177 -77.41 68.08 -7.50
C SER A 177 -78.63 67.18 -7.72
N THR A 178 -79.31 66.85 -6.62
CA THR A 178 -80.57 66.12 -6.62
C THR A 178 -81.68 66.99 -7.24
N SER A 179 -81.97 66.77 -8.52
CA SER A 179 -83.18 67.32 -9.15
C SER A 179 -84.38 66.39 -8.90
N SER A 180 -85.33 66.86 -8.09
CA SER A 180 -86.53 66.12 -7.73
C SER A 180 -87.52 66.02 -8.89
N SER A 181 -87.94 64.80 -9.20
CA SER A 181 -89.26 64.51 -9.78
C SER A 181 -89.83 63.26 -9.10
N TRP A 182 -91.11 62.97 -9.31
CA TRP A 182 -91.93 61.98 -8.56
C TRP A 182 -92.39 62.44 -7.17
N LEU A 183 -93.39 63.33 -7.13
CA LEU A 183 -94.64 63.13 -6.37
C LEU A 183 -95.62 64.30 -6.55
N LYS A 184 -96.66 64.11 -7.38
CA LYS A 184 -98.01 64.66 -7.18
C LYS A 184 -99.01 64.03 -8.16
N ARG A 185 -100.04 63.40 -7.61
CA ARG A 185 -101.26 62.94 -8.30
C ARG A 185 -102.43 63.26 -7.36
N ALA A 186 -103.63 63.49 -7.93
CA ALA A 186 -104.83 64.08 -7.30
C ALA A 186 -104.70 65.60 -7.03
N SER A 187 -105.68 66.47 -7.30
CA SER A 187 -107.09 66.30 -7.73
C SER A 187 -107.43 67.37 -8.82
N CYS A 188 -108.64 67.53 -9.39
CA CYS A 188 -109.96 66.97 -9.10
C CYS A 188 -110.90 66.90 -10.34
N THR A 189 -112.13 66.46 -10.07
CA THR A 189 -113.40 66.45 -10.82
C THR A 189 -113.89 67.79 -11.42
N CYS A 190 -114.32 67.81 -12.69
CA CYS A 190 -115.73 67.77 -13.11
C CYS A 190 -115.85 67.71 -14.64
#